data_AF-A0A9W8U1E3-F1
#
_entry.id   AF-A0A9W8U1E3-F1
#
_cell.length_a   1.000
_cell.length_b   1.000
_cell.length_c   1.000
_cell.angle_alpha   90.00
_cell.angle_beta   90.00
_cell.angle_gamma   90.00
#
_symmetry.space_group_name_H-M   'P 1'
#
loop_
_entity.id
_entity.type
_entity.pdbx_description
1 polymer ?
#
loop_
_entity_poly.entity_id
_entity_poly.type
_entity_poly.pdbx_seq_one_letter_code
_entity_poly.pdbx_strand_id
1 'polypeptide(L)'
;MTTPDTAVPRLVVVDDTDPSIQYSPSSAFSKDTAGKLDGQGYGGPVFNRTLTGLSGTSNNGSLSYQFNGTFVRAMVAAEGTYGWYCNVDNHLITSFTVDTSQVTNYIACDSEGTLSGSTGVHTLVVNFFFYPNSQSTSSLWLDSIQYQPLPSDPLDAVTLRVHNSDPSVSYSNSSGGWSFQGLNSNATDLTGTSMSLAFNGTSTTLYSVNFGSPTQYNATTAFYTIDGKSTDFDLPGSTTTANSGGNTTNISNWPLFTVPNLSASQHNLNVATSYNSTPQPQYLSIEYFIIQTNPANSSSTEGSTNSTGVGSSSGDSSNGSHSTPVGAIVGGVVGGVVALVAILLALYFVRRRRRNAQYRSGGMLDLSAGTLPSDHHHPDSAGFIVNSPPPMQSVSSADRPSSSGFFADASYRGGPDVPAGSVSGSSSRPSQSGFDSGRLVSMKNAQSLQVRDEQLRRSELRMHTDSGVRLPAPNEREVIDVPPTYTED
;
A
#
# COMPACT_ATOMS: atom_id res chain seq x y z
N MET A 1 -6.51 19.94 -3.96
CA MET A 1 -6.83 18.49 -3.93
C MET A 1 -5.55 17.82 -3.49
N THR A 2 -5.58 16.79 -2.64
CA THR A 2 -4.33 16.18 -2.17
C THR A 2 -3.50 15.66 -3.34
N THR A 3 -2.19 15.80 -3.26
CA THR A 3 -1.29 15.26 -4.28
C THR A 3 -1.35 13.73 -4.23
N PRO A 4 -1.68 13.03 -5.33
CA PRO A 4 -1.72 11.57 -5.31
C PRO A 4 -0.34 10.98 -5.01
N ASP A 5 -0.28 9.94 -4.17
CA ASP A 5 0.99 9.25 -3.87
C ASP A 5 1.62 8.63 -5.14
N THR A 6 0.82 8.37 -6.18
CA THR A 6 1.31 7.93 -7.50
C THR A 6 2.15 8.99 -8.23
N ALA A 7 1.98 10.28 -7.92
CA ALA A 7 2.79 11.36 -8.47
C ALA A 7 4.13 11.52 -7.72
N VAL A 8 4.19 11.08 -6.46
CA VAL A 8 5.36 11.16 -5.58
C VAL A 8 5.61 9.81 -4.89
N PRO A 9 5.89 8.74 -5.65
CA PRO A 9 5.85 7.37 -5.12
C PRO A 9 7.02 7.03 -4.19
N ARG A 10 8.01 7.90 -4.06
CA ARG A 10 9.16 7.73 -3.16
C ARG A 10 9.36 9.00 -2.34
N LEU A 11 9.21 8.88 -1.03
CA LEU A 11 9.35 9.98 -0.08
C LEU A 11 10.32 9.58 1.03
N VAL A 12 11.15 10.53 1.47
CA VAL A 12 11.84 10.42 2.76
C VAL A 12 10.82 10.70 3.85
N VAL A 13 10.82 9.88 4.90
CA VAL A 13 9.97 10.04 6.08
C VAL A 13 10.82 10.47 7.25
N VAL A 14 10.37 11.54 7.90
CA VAL A 14 10.97 12.13 9.10
C VAL A 14 9.97 11.94 10.22
N ASP A 15 10.42 11.20 11.23
CA ASP A 15 9.64 10.89 12.43
C ASP A 15 9.39 12.17 13.25
N ASP A 16 8.25 12.27 13.93
CA ASP A 16 7.92 13.42 14.80
C ASP A 16 8.98 13.68 15.88
N THR A 17 9.77 12.65 16.22
CA THR A 17 10.80 12.71 17.26
C THR A 17 12.18 13.07 16.74
N ASP A 18 12.31 13.33 15.42
CA ASP A 18 13.56 13.75 14.81
C ASP A 18 14.05 15.07 15.43
N PRO A 19 15.30 15.12 15.93
CA PRO A 19 15.82 16.29 16.65
C PRO A 19 16.00 17.53 15.77
N SER A 20 15.96 17.39 14.45
CA SER A 20 16.02 18.52 13.52
C SER A 20 14.68 19.27 13.44
N ILE A 21 13.57 18.67 13.85
CA ILE A 21 12.27 19.34 13.93
C ILE A 21 12.28 20.31 15.12
N GLN A 22 12.03 21.59 14.83
CA GLN A 22 12.00 22.64 15.85
C GLN A 22 10.57 22.94 16.26
N TYR A 23 10.22 22.61 17.51
CA TYR A 23 8.93 22.89 18.12
C TYR A 23 8.95 24.21 18.91
N SER A 24 7.96 25.08 18.67
CA SER A 24 7.92 26.43 19.25
C SER A 24 6.52 26.85 19.73
N PRO A 25 6.37 27.28 20.99
CA PRO A 25 7.36 27.14 22.06
C PRO A 25 7.50 25.66 22.44
N SER A 26 8.72 25.16 22.61
CA SER A 26 8.97 23.74 22.91
C SER A 26 8.26 23.27 24.18
N SER A 27 8.08 24.14 25.17
CA SER A 27 7.37 23.87 26.42
C SER A 27 5.87 23.59 26.25
N ALA A 28 5.27 23.90 25.11
CA ALA A 28 3.86 23.61 24.84
C ALA A 28 3.65 22.20 24.26
N PHE A 29 4.69 21.59 23.70
CA PHE A 29 4.62 20.28 23.05
C PHE A 29 4.93 19.15 24.03
N SER A 30 4.17 18.08 23.87
CA SER A 30 4.29 16.84 24.64
C SER A 30 4.43 15.65 23.69
N LYS A 31 5.09 14.60 24.16
CA LYS A 31 5.27 13.37 23.40
C LYS A 31 4.32 12.29 23.89
N ASP A 32 3.64 11.62 22.96
CA ASP A 32 2.97 10.35 23.20
C ASP A 32 3.84 9.21 22.66
N THR A 33 4.25 8.32 23.55
CA THR A 33 4.94 7.05 23.23
C THR A 33 4.11 5.84 23.61
N ALA A 34 2.88 6.06 24.10
CA ALA A 34 1.98 4.99 24.52
C ALA A 34 1.08 4.52 23.36
N GLY A 35 1.13 5.18 22.20
CA GLY A 35 0.28 4.87 21.05
C GLY A 35 -1.19 5.14 21.35
N LYS A 36 -1.52 6.25 22.03
CA LYS A 36 -2.89 6.56 22.47
C LYS A 36 -3.88 6.53 21.31
N LEU A 37 -3.45 7.00 20.14
CA LEU A 37 -4.29 7.11 18.94
C LEU A 37 -4.17 5.92 17.98
N ASP A 38 -3.32 4.92 18.25
CA ASP A 38 -3.06 3.82 17.31
C ASP A 38 -4.31 2.99 16.95
N GLY A 39 -5.26 2.89 17.88
CA GLY A 39 -6.52 2.16 17.71
C GLY A 39 -7.71 3.06 17.36
N GLN A 40 -7.47 4.35 17.10
CA GLN A 40 -8.49 5.35 16.88
C GLN A 40 -8.68 5.63 15.39
N GLY A 41 -9.95 5.78 14.99
CA GLY A 41 -10.31 6.09 13.61
C GLY A 41 -9.84 5.04 12.60
N TYR A 42 -10.04 5.31 11.31
CA TYR A 42 -9.70 4.37 10.24
C TYR A 42 -8.30 4.62 9.63
N GLY A 43 -7.56 5.62 10.11
CA GLY A 43 -6.23 5.98 9.60
C GLY A 43 -5.13 4.97 9.93
N GLY A 44 -5.37 4.04 10.85
CA GLY A 44 -4.39 3.04 11.29
C GLY A 44 -3.40 3.56 12.34
N PRO A 45 -2.45 2.72 12.78
CA PRO A 45 -1.42 3.14 13.74
C PRO A 45 -0.55 4.26 13.18
N VAL A 46 -0.09 5.15 14.06
CA VAL A 46 0.81 6.26 13.67
C VAL A 46 2.21 5.74 13.38
N PHE A 47 2.99 6.51 12.64
CA PHE A 47 4.36 6.15 12.31
C PHE A 47 5.19 5.98 13.57
N ASN A 48 5.93 4.86 13.65
CA ASN A 48 6.78 4.51 14.80
C ASN A 48 6.08 4.49 16.18
N ARG A 49 4.73 4.57 16.21
CA ARG A 49 3.91 4.64 17.42
C ARG A 49 4.26 5.83 18.32
N THR A 50 4.79 6.90 17.73
CA THR A 50 5.11 8.14 18.41
C THR A 50 4.34 9.30 17.82
N LEU A 51 4.06 10.29 18.68
CA LEU A 51 3.42 11.54 18.31
C LEU A 51 4.00 12.67 19.16
N THR A 52 4.18 13.83 18.57
CA THR A 52 4.60 15.04 19.28
C THR A 52 3.63 16.17 18.97
N GLY A 53 3.00 16.71 20.01
CA GLY A 53 1.81 17.52 19.83
C GLY A 53 1.37 18.34 21.02
N LEU A 54 0.27 19.03 20.81
CA LEU A 54 -0.39 19.94 21.75
C LEU A 54 -1.72 19.32 22.20
N SER A 55 -2.07 19.52 23.46
CA SER A 55 -3.39 19.17 24.00
C SER A 55 -3.98 20.32 24.81
N GLY A 56 -5.30 20.50 24.77
CA GLY A 56 -6.02 21.47 25.59
C GLY A 56 -6.32 22.81 24.91
N THR A 57 -6.85 23.77 25.68
CA THR A 57 -7.58 24.95 25.18
C THR A 57 -6.80 26.27 25.15
N SER A 58 -5.46 26.27 25.27
CA SER A 58 -4.70 27.54 25.40
C SER A 58 -3.37 27.63 24.66
N ASN A 59 -2.99 26.59 23.92
CA ASN A 59 -1.66 26.53 23.32
C ASN A 59 -1.77 26.52 21.80
N ASN A 60 -1.47 27.67 21.18
CA ASN A 60 -1.03 27.66 19.80
C ASN A 60 0.45 27.31 19.80
N GLY A 61 0.89 26.60 18.77
CA GLY A 61 2.29 26.25 18.60
C GLY A 61 2.61 26.13 17.14
N SER A 62 3.89 26.06 16.85
CA SER A 62 4.38 25.82 15.51
C SER A 62 5.50 24.80 15.56
N LEU A 63 5.68 24.11 14.46
CA LEU A 63 6.88 23.33 14.19
C LEU A 63 7.50 23.80 12.89
N SER A 64 8.82 23.68 12.78
CA SER A 64 9.54 23.94 11.54
C SER A 64 10.56 22.85 11.25
N TYR A 65 10.74 22.57 9.96
CA TYR A 65 11.66 21.54 9.47
C TYR A 65 12.29 22.02 8.17
N GLN A 66 13.62 21.91 8.09
CA GLN A 66 14.37 22.19 6.86
C GLN A 66 14.55 20.89 6.09
N PHE A 67 14.26 20.94 4.79
CA PHE A 67 14.39 19.80 3.88
C PHE A 67 14.99 20.23 2.55
N ASN A 68 15.59 19.30 1.83
CA ASN A 68 16.04 19.49 0.46
C ASN A 68 15.18 18.63 -0.46
N GLY A 69 14.39 19.23 -1.34
CA GLY A 69 13.42 18.45 -2.11
C GLY A 69 12.43 19.25 -2.94
N THR A 70 11.67 18.55 -3.77
CA THR A 70 10.69 19.12 -4.71
C THR A 70 9.24 18.99 -4.26
N PHE A 71 9.01 18.38 -3.10
CA PHE A 71 7.68 18.20 -2.51
C PHE A 71 7.81 17.98 -1.01
N VAL A 72 6.85 18.47 -0.22
CA VAL A 72 6.73 18.17 1.20
C VAL A 72 5.28 18.02 1.63
N ARG A 73 5.05 17.16 2.62
CA ARG A 73 3.77 16.88 3.25
C ARG A 73 3.95 16.69 4.76
N ALA A 74 3.00 17.17 5.55
CA ALA A 74 2.92 16.86 6.97
C ALA A 74 1.75 15.90 7.25
N MET A 75 2.04 14.84 8.00
CA MET A 75 1.06 13.88 8.51
C MET A 75 0.76 14.20 9.98
N VAL A 76 -0.52 14.20 10.34
CA VAL A 76 -0.96 14.52 11.70
C VAL A 76 -1.94 13.49 12.23
N ALA A 77 -2.07 13.47 13.55
CA ALA A 77 -3.16 12.84 14.27
C ALA A 77 -3.85 13.86 15.15
N ALA A 78 -5.17 13.80 15.30
CA ALA A 78 -5.89 14.84 16.03
C ALA A 78 -7.31 14.43 16.49
N GLU A 79 -7.72 14.94 17.66
CA GLU A 79 -9.04 14.69 18.28
C GLU A 79 -9.68 16.01 18.74
N GLY A 80 -11.00 16.13 18.63
CA GLY A 80 -11.75 17.32 19.05
C GLY A 80 -11.82 18.43 17.99
N THR A 81 -11.71 19.68 18.43
CA THR A 81 -11.90 20.88 17.60
C THR A 81 -10.59 21.65 17.53
N TYR A 82 -10.06 21.86 16.32
CA TYR A 82 -8.71 22.37 16.12
C TYR A 82 -8.49 22.81 14.66
N GLY A 83 -7.40 23.51 14.38
CA GLY A 83 -7.01 23.86 13.03
C GLY A 83 -5.50 24.03 12.87
N TRP A 84 -5.08 24.10 11.62
CA TRP A 84 -3.70 24.40 11.27
C TRP A 84 -3.63 25.17 9.95
N TYR A 85 -2.44 25.71 9.69
CA TYR A 85 -2.05 26.14 8.36
C TYR A 85 -0.56 25.92 8.17
N CYS A 86 -0.17 25.66 6.93
CA CYS A 86 1.21 25.36 6.58
C CYS A 86 1.77 26.40 5.60
N ASN A 87 3.06 26.66 5.70
CA ASN A 87 3.79 27.41 4.68
C ASN A 87 5.13 26.74 4.39
N VAL A 88 5.63 26.97 3.18
CA VAL A 88 6.99 26.64 2.77
C VAL A 88 7.66 27.93 2.33
N ASP A 89 8.80 28.26 2.92
CA ASP A 89 9.55 29.50 2.65
C ASP A 89 8.67 30.76 2.73
N ASN A 90 7.82 30.83 3.77
CA ASN A 90 6.84 31.90 3.99
C ASN A 90 5.70 31.98 2.95
N HIS A 91 5.56 30.99 2.06
CA HIS A 91 4.43 30.87 1.13
C HIS A 91 3.42 29.86 1.63
N LEU A 92 2.17 30.28 1.79
CA LEU A 92 1.09 29.40 2.24
C LEU A 92 0.90 28.25 1.24
N ILE A 93 0.83 27.02 1.76
CA ILE A 93 0.53 25.82 0.97
C ILE A 93 -0.84 25.27 1.36
N THR A 94 -1.40 24.40 0.51
CA THR A 94 -2.72 23.81 0.73
C THR A 94 -2.77 23.09 2.06
N SER A 95 -3.73 23.48 2.91
CA SER A 95 -4.07 22.80 4.16
C SER A 95 -5.44 22.13 3.99
N PHE A 96 -5.56 20.87 4.40
CA PHE A 96 -6.75 20.06 4.14
C PHE A 96 -7.69 20.02 5.35
N THR A 97 -8.98 19.76 5.09
CA THR A 97 -10.02 19.68 6.12
C THR A 97 -10.09 18.31 6.75
N VAL A 98 -10.02 18.27 8.07
CA VAL A 98 -10.08 17.06 8.90
C VAL A 98 -11.26 16.15 8.56
N ASP A 99 -10.99 14.86 8.33
CA ASP A 99 -12.00 13.83 8.53
C ASP A 99 -11.91 13.34 9.98
N THR A 100 -12.90 13.71 10.79
CA THR A 100 -12.94 13.39 12.22
C THR A 100 -13.02 11.89 12.50
N SER A 101 -13.38 11.08 11.50
CA SER A 101 -13.42 9.62 11.63
C SER A 101 -12.11 8.92 11.26
N GLN A 102 -11.15 9.62 10.64
CA GLN A 102 -9.82 9.09 10.34
C GLN A 102 -8.89 9.09 11.56
N VAL A 103 -8.89 10.19 12.34
CA VAL A 103 -8.09 10.45 13.56
C VAL A 103 -6.57 10.49 13.37
N THR A 104 -5.96 9.54 12.65
CA THR A 104 -4.50 9.37 12.47
C THR A 104 -4.09 9.38 11.00
N ASN A 105 -2.78 9.48 10.72
CA ASN A 105 -2.23 9.45 9.35
C ASN A 105 -2.94 10.44 8.40
N TYR A 106 -3.38 11.57 8.92
CA TYR A 106 -4.12 12.57 8.16
C TYR A 106 -3.14 13.51 7.44
N ILE A 107 -3.38 13.78 6.15
CA ILE A 107 -2.56 14.73 5.38
C ILE A 107 -2.94 16.15 5.82
N ALA A 108 -2.19 16.77 6.73
CA ALA A 108 -2.47 18.14 7.18
C ALA A 108 -2.33 19.13 6.02
N CYS A 109 -1.22 19.02 5.29
CA CYS A 109 -0.89 19.87 4.18
C CYS A 109 0.11 19.19 3.26
N ASP A 110 0.10 19.58 2.00
CA ASP A 110 1.18 19.26 1.07
C ASP A 110 1.50 20.46 0.16
N SER A 111 2.71 20.48 -0.36
CA SER A 111 3.19 21.59 -1.20
C SER A 111 2.60 21.59 -2.61
N GLU A 112 1.80 20.57 -2.96
CA GLU A 112 1.36 20.30 -4.33
C GLU A 112 2.52 20.47 -5.34
N GLY A 113 2.29 21.17 -6.45
CA GLY A 113 3.31 21.50 -7.43
C GLY A 113 4.15 22.75 -7.11
N THR A 114 3.99 23.39 -5.95
CA THR A 114 4.62 24.68 -5.60
C THR A 114 6.14 24.64 -5.67
N LEU A 115 6.73 23.49 -5.31
CA LEU A 115 8.17 23.27 -5.27
C LEU A 115 8.68 22.50 -6.52
N SER A 116 7.85 22.38 -7.56
CA SER A 116 8.25 21.66 -8.77
C SER A 116 9.42 22.34 -9.45
N GLY A 117 10.55 21.63 -9.55
CA GLY A 117 11.77 22.14 -10.19
C GLY A 117 12.60 23.07 -9.30
N SER A 118 12.26 23.23 -8.02
CA SER A 118 13.18 23.83 -7.06
C SER A 118 14.34 22.86 -6.78
N THR A 119 15.53 23.43 -6.52
CA THR A 119 16.75 22.66 -6.27
C THR A 119 17.46 23.13 -5.00
N GLY A 120 16.70 23.66 -4.05
CA GLY A 120 17.22 24.33 -2.86
C GLY A 120 16.66 23.74 -1.57
N VAL A 121 17.28 24.17 -0.47
CA VAL A 121 16.77 23.90 0.87
C VAL A 121 15.54 24.76 1.12
N HIS A 122 14.49 24.14 1.63
CA HIS A 122 13.21 24.73 1.93
C HIS A 122 12.91 24.57 3.42
N THR A 123 12.12 25.49 3.97
CA THR A 123 11.62 25.39 5.35
C THR A 123 10.12 25.19 5.36
N LEU A 124 9.67 24.02 5.79
CA LEU A 124 8.27 23.78 6.14
C LEU A 124 8.01 24.39 7.53
N VAL A 125 6.91 25.13 7.66
CA VAL A 125 6.37 25.55 8.95
C VAL A 125 4.90 25.13 9.04
N VAL A 126 4.55 24.42 10.11
CA VAL A 126 3.16 24.05 10.41
C VAL A 126 2.73 24.78 11.68
N ASN A 127 1.64 25.52 11.60
CA ASN A 127 1.09 26.29 12.71
C ASN A 127 -0.18 25.62 13.22
N PHE A 128 -0.18 25.21 14.48
CA PHE A 128 -1.29 24.58 15.18
C PHE A 128 -2.03 25.58 16.05
N PHE A 129 -3.36 25.52 16.03
CA PHE A 129 -4.21 26.36 16.86
C PHE A 129 -5.50 25.64 17.27
N PHE A 130 -6.07 26.09 18.39
CA PHE A 130 -7.37 25.63 18.88
C PHE A 130 -8.39 26.76 18.75
N TYR A 131 -9.61 26.44 18.31
CA TYR A 131 -10.70 27.41 18.26
C TYR A 131 -11.19 27.76 19.68
N PRO A 132 -11.83 28.94 19.89
CA PRO A 132 -12.31 29.35 21.22
C PRO A 132 -13.30 28.37 21.89
N ASN A 133 -14.02 27.57 21.10
CA ASN A 133 -14.97 26.56 21.56
C ASN A 133 -14.37 25.15 21.65
N SER A 134 -13.05 25.02 21.54
CA SER A 134 -12.38 23.72 21.64
C SER A 134 -12.52 23.15 23.05
N GLN A 135 -12.71 21.85 23.15
CA GLN A 135 -12.80 21.15 24.43
C GLN A 135 -11.39 20.92 25.00
N SER A 136 -11.27 20.75 26.32
CA SER A 136 -9.99 20.42 26.99
C SER A 136 -9.38 19.09 26.54
N THR A 137 -10.18 18.22 25.94
CA THR A 137 -9.78 16.95 25.34
C THR A 137 -9.25 17.09 23.91
N SER A 138 -9.34 18.28 23.30
CA SER A 138 -8.87 18.50 21.94
C SER A 138 -7.34 18.37 21.89
N SER A 139 -6.82 17.75 20.85
CA SER A 139 -5.38 17.56 20.68
C SER A 139 -4.98 17.51 19.21
N LEU A 140 -3.76 17.97 18.92
CA LEU A 140 -3.15 18.06 17.60
C LEU A 140 -1.72 17.55 17.68
N TRP A 141 -1.38 16.57 16.85
CA TRP A 141 -0.10 15.88 16.91
C TRP A 141 0.55 15.79 15.54
N LEU A 142 1.85 16.07 15.45
CA LEU A 142 2.65 15.65 14.31
C LEU A 142 2.92 14.15 14.43
N ASP A 143 2.76 13.45 13.31
CA ASP A 143 3.07 12.03 13.13
C ASP A 143 4.37 11.89 12.32
N SER A 144 4.38 12.45 11.11
CA SER A 144 5.60 12.47 10.29
C SER A 144 5.62 13.63 9.31
N ILE A 145 6.81 14.01 8.86
CA ILE A 145 7.02 14.86 7.69
C ILE A 145 7.54 14.00 6.57
N GLN A 146 6.97 14.14 5.38
CA GLN A 146 7.34 13.36 4.21
C GLN A 146 7.74 14.30 3.08
N TYR A 147 8.90 14.09 2.47
CA TYR A 147 9.36 14.94 1.37
C TYR A 147 9.98 14.14 0.24
N GLN A 148 9.88 14.66 -0.98
CA GLN A 148 10.53 14.07 -2.13
C GLN A 148 11.96 14.63 -2.22
N PRO A 149 13.00 13.81 -2.03
CA PRO A 149 14.39 14.26 -2.12
C PRO A 149 14.75 14.63 -3.57
N LEU A 150 15.81 15.41 -3.77
CA LEU A 150 16.30 15.68 -5.12
C LEU A 150 16.87 14.40 -5.76
N PRO A 151 16.85 14.24 -7.10
CA PRO A 151 17.40 13.06 -7.76
C PRO A 151 18.89 12.81 -7.48
N SER A 152 19.64 13.85 -7.11
CA SER A 152 21.05 13.78 -6.75
C SER A 152 21.30 13.54 -5.26
N ASP A 153 20.27 13.65 -4.42
CA ASP A 153 20.44 13.50 -2.98
C ASP A 153 20.77 12.04 -2.66
N PRO A 154 21.76 11.80 -1.80
CA PRO A 154 22.09 10.45 -1.40
C PRO A 154 20.95 9.92 -0.52
N LEU A 155 20.50 8.70 -0.80
CA LEU A 155 19.41 8.03 -0.07
C LEU A 155 19.97 6.98 0.90
N ASP A 156 21.15 7.24 1.45
CA ASP A 156 21.74 6.48 2.54
C ASP A 156 21.38 7.11 3.90
N ALA A 157 21.27 6.28 4.93
CA ALA A 157 20.90 6.65 6.29
C ALA A 157 19.55 7.38 6.44
N VAL A 158 18.63 7.22 5.49
CA VAL A 158 17.26 7.76 5.54
C VAL A 158 16.21 6.66 5.69
N THR A 159 15.02 7.05 6.14
CA THR A 159 13.81 6.22 6.08
C THR A 159 13.03 6.57 4.81
N LEU A 160 12.81 5.59 3.93
CA LEU A 160 12.06 5.78 2.69
C LEU A 160 10.68 5.15 2.78
N ARG A 161 9.65 5.92 2.41
CA ARG A 161 8.33 5.42 2.02
C ARG A 161 8.32 5.17 0.52
N VAL A 162 8.04 3.93 0.12
CA VAL A 162 7.94 3.49 -1.27
C VAL A 162 6.50 3.04 -1.54
N HIS A 163 5.76 3.85 -2.28
CA HIS A 163 4.38 3.57 -2.67
C HIS A 163 4.30 2.37 -3.61
N ASN A 164 3.15 1.70 -3.62
CA ASN A 164 2.90 0.51 -4.43
C ASN A 164 3.01 0.72 -5.96
N SER A 165 2.99 1.98 -6.42
CA SER A 165 3.15 2.37 -7.82
C SER A 165 4.59 2.72 -8.20
N ASP A 166 5.53 2.64 -7.25
CA ASP A 166 6.94 2.91 -7.55
C ASP A 166 7.48 1.89 -8.56
N PRO A 167 8.33 2.30 -9.53
CA PRO A 167 8.92 1.38 -10.50
C PRO A 167 9.73 0.21 -9.89
N SER A 168 10.18 0.31 -8.64
CA SER A 168 10.84 -0.81 -7.94
C SER A 168 9.88 -1.89 -7.47
N VAL A 169 8.57 -1.62 -7.49
CA VAL A 169 7.50 -2.57 -7.20
C VAL A 169 7.00 -3.18 -8.49
N SER A 170 7.09 -4.49 -8.62
CA SER A 170 6.60 -5.23 -9.79
C SER A 170 5.60 -6.28 -9.37
N TYR A 171 4.46 -6.28 -10.04
CA TYR A 171 3.40 -7.26 -9.85
C TYR A 171 3.57 -8.39 -10.87
N SER A 172 3.43 -9.65 -10.44
CA SER A 172 3.44 -10.78 -11.36
C SER A 172 2.12 -10.79 -12.16
N ASN A 173 2.10 -10.05 -13.26
CA ASN A 173 0.94 -9.94 -14.15
C ASN A 173 0.61 -11.24 -14.90
N SER A 174 1.44 -12.28 -14.78
CA SER A 174 1.17 -13.59 -15.35
C SER A 174 -0.12 -14.24 -14.81
N SER A 175 -0.64 -13.79 -13.65
CA SER A 175 -1.91 -14.28 -13.10
C SER A 175 -3.11 -13.37 -13.37
N GLY A 176 -2.92 -12.13 -13.82
CA GLY A 176 -3.99 -11.12 -13.86
C GLY A 176 -4.67 -10.89 -12.49
N GLY A 177 -4.01 -11.31 -11.39
CA GLY A 177 -4.65 -11.44 -10.08
C GLY A 177 -4.61 -10.20 -9.21
N TRP A 178 -3.89 -9.15 -9.63
CA TRP A 178 -3.83 -7.87 -8.92
C TRP A 178 -4.86 -6.91 -9.47
N SER A 179 -5.61 -6.29 -8.58
CA SER A 179 -6.59 -5.27 -8.93
C SER A 179 -6.56 -4.12 -7.93
N PHE A 180 -6.94 -2.94 -8.39
CA PHE A 180 -7.14 -1.79 -7.52
C PHE A 180 -8.45 -1.96 -6.76
N GLN A 181 -8.39 -2.07 -5.43
CA GLN A 181 -9.56 -2.25 -4.56
C GLN A 181 -9.95 -0.95 -3.83
N GLY A 182 -9.38 0.20 -4.24
CA GLY A 182 -9.55 1.48 -3.55
C GLY A 182 -8.45 1.77 -2.54
N LEU A 183 -8.60 2.89 -1.82
CA LEU A 183 -7.70 3.32 -0.73
C LEU A 183 -6.21 3.32 -1.14
N ASN A 184 -5.93 3.74 -2.37
CA ASN A 184 -4.58 3.80 -2.94
C ASN A 184 -3.81 2.46 -2.92
N SER A 185 -4.51 1.32 -2.86
CA SER A 185 -3.91 0.00 -2.72
C SER A 185 -4.17 -0.92 -3.92
N ASN A 186 -3.16 -1.70 -4.30
CA ASN A 186 -3.31 -2.86 -5.17
C ASN A 186 -3.48 -4.10 -4.30
N ALA A 187 -4.46 -4.94 -4.62
CA ALA A 187 -4.84 -6.06 -3.78
C ALA A 187 -5.19 -7.33 -4.58
N THR A 188 -5.10 -8.47 -3.91
CA THR A 188 -5.41 -9.79 -4.47
C THR A 188 -5.83 -10.77 -3.37
N ASP A 189 -6.77 -11.64 -3.71
CA ASP A 189 -7.15 -12.85 -2.95
C ASP A 189 -6.83 -14.14 -3.71
N LEU A 190 -6.28 -14.02 -4.93
CA LEU A 190 -5.97 -15.16 -5.78
C LEU A 190 -4.69 -15.83 -5.30
N THR A 191 -4.80 -17.10 -4.90
CA THR A 191 -3.68 -17.94 -4.45
C THR A 191 -2.51 -17.93 -5.42
N GLY A 192 -1.29 -17.82 -4.89
CA GLY A 192 -0.05 -17.90 -5.66
C GLY A 192 0.26 -16.63 -6.47
N THR A 193 -0.59 -15.60 -6.34
CA THR A 193 -0.32 -14.28 -6.91
C THR A 193 0.73 -13.57 -6.05
N SER A 194 1.69 -12.93 -6.72
CA SER A 194 2.85 -12.37 -6.04
C SER A 194 3.24 -10.98 -6.54
N MET A 195 4.00 -10.28 -5.72
CA MET A 195 4.64 -9.02 -6.05
C MET A 195 6.08 -9.06 -5.57
N SER A 196 6.96 -8.28 -6.21
CA SER A 196 8.34 -8.13 -5.76
C SER A 196 8.74 -6.68 -5.63
N LEU A 197 9.64 -6.42 -4.68
CA LEU A 197 10.27 -5.15 -4.41
C LEU A 197 11.78 -5.36 -4.34
N ALA A 198 12.52 -4.68 -5.21
CA ALA A 198 13.96 -4.55 -5.08
C ALA A 198 14.29 -3.29 -4.26
N PHE A 199 15.11 -3.42 -3.22
CA PHE A 199 15.47 -2.28 -2.38
C PHE A 199 16.88 -2.40 -1.80
N ASN A 200 17.46 -1.26 -1.41
CA ASN A 200 18.74 -1.20 -0.70
C ASN A 200 18.45 -0.74 0.74
N GLY A 201 18.70 -1.58 1.73
CA GLY A 201 18.37 -1.23 3.11
C GLY A 201 18.65 -2.33 4.12
N THR A 202 18.51 -1.96 5.39
CA THR A 202 18.72 -2.82 6.56
C THR A 202 17.41 -3.25 7.23
N SER A 203 16.28 -2.71 6.80
CA SER A 203 14.94 -3.11 7.26
C SER A 203 13.88 -2.74 6.23
N THR A 204 12.79 -3.51 6.18
CA THR A 204 11.58 -3.15 5.44
C THR A 204 10.33 -3.56 6.19
N THR A 205 9.29 -2.72 6.14
CA THR A 205 7.95 -2.98 6.69
C THR A 205 6.93 -2.84 5.57
N LEU A 206 6.03 -3.81 5.44
CA LEU A 206 4.90 -3.72 4.50
C LEU A 206 3.67 -3.15 5.22
N TYR A 207 3.11 -2.09 4.64
CA TYR A 207 1.84 -1.51 5.04
C TYR A 207 0.74 -1.86 4.02
N SER A 208 -0.44 -2.17 4.56
CA SER A 208 -1.62 -2.68 3.85
C SER A 208 -2.86 -1.94 4.31
N VAL A 209 -3.96 -2.15 3.60
CA VAL A 209 -5.31 -1.92 4.11
C VAL A 209 -5.81 -3.20 4.78
N ASN A 210 -6.40 -3.08 5.97
CA ASN A 210 -7.25 -4.13 6.55
C ASN A 210 -8.69 -3.84 6.12
N PHE A 211 -9.25 -4.65 5.22
CA PHE A 211 -10.61 -4.45 4.75
C PHE A 211 -11.65 -5.01 5.73
N GLY A 212 -12.75 -4.28 5.88
CA GLY A 212 -13.87 -4.69 6.73
C GLY A 212 -15.21 -4.03 6.45
N SER A 213 -15.32 -3.19 5.43
CA SER A 213 -16.60 -2.60 5.00
C SER A 213 -16.64 -2.40 3.48
N PRO A 214 -17.78 -2.64 2.81
CA PRO A 214 -19.07 -3.10 3.35
C PRO A 214 -19.12 -4.62 3.61
N THR A 215 -18.08 -5.35 3.22
CA THR A 215 -17.97 -6.79 3.37
C THR A 215 -17.03 -7.12 4.52
N GLN A 216 -17.41 -8.12 5.32
CA GLN A 216 -16.55 -8.68 6.35
C GLN A 216 -15.68 -9.80 5.76
N TYR A 217 -14.40 -9.77 6.08
CA TYR A 217 -13.38 -10.70 5.58
C TYR A 217 -12.82 -11.51 6.75
N ASN A 218 -12.56 -12.79 6.47
CA ASN A 218 -11.96 -13.70 7.43
C ASN A 218 -10.44 -13.58 7.44
N ALA A 219 -9.83 -13.89 8.58
CA ALA A 219 -8.37 -13.93 8.71
C ALA A 219 -7.78 -15.05 7.86
N THR A 220 -6.61 -14.80 7.28
CA THR A 220 -5.93 -15.72 6.37
C THR A 220 -4.42 -15.61 6.52
N THR A 221 -3.64 -16.26 5.65
CA THR A 221 -2.18 -16.18 5.68
C THR A 221 -1.63 -15.80 4.32
N ALA A 222 -0.44 -15.22 4.34
CA ALA A 222 0.41 -14.99 3.19
C ALA A 222 1.85 -15.30 3.58
N PHE A 223 2.76 -15.21 2.63
CA PHE A 223 4.18 -15.42 2.92
C PHE A 223 5.01 -14.42 2.14
N TYR A 224 6.19 -14.12 2.67
CA TYR A 224 7.21 -13.39 1.95
C TYR A 224 8.49 -14.22 1.85
N THR A 225 9.27 -13.93 0.83
CA THR A 225 10.62 -14.46 0.65
C THR A 225 11.58 -13.30 0.53
N ILE A 226 12.68 -13.37 1.27
CA ILE A 226 13.78 -12.41 1.19
C ILE A 226 15.10 -13.18 1.30
N ASP A 227 16.03 -12.92 0.39
CA ASP A 227 17.33 -13.59 0.31
C ASP A 227 17.23 -15.14 0.34
N GLY A 228 16.17 -15.69 -0.28
CA GLY A 228 15.90 -17.13 -0.34
C GLY A 228 15.25 -17.73 0.90
N LYS A 229 15.00 -16.96 1.96
CA LYS A 229 14.28 -17.41 3.16
C LYS A 229 12.80 -17.06 3.08
N SER A 230 11.94 -18.07 3.22
CA SER A 230 10.48 -17.91 3.27
C SER A 230 9.97 -17.79 4.70
N THR A 231 9.04 -16.87 4.93
CA THR A 231 8.38 -16.65 6.22
C THR A 231 6.89 -16.40 6.00
N ASP A 232 6.05 -17.14 6.73
CA ASP A 232 4.60 -16.94 6.73
C ASP A 232 4.21 -15.78 7.66
N PHE A 233 3.13 -15.08 7.34
CA PHE A 233 2.53 -14.05 8.16
C PHE A 233 1.00 -14.05 8.03
N ASP A 234 0.33 -13.48 9.03
CA ASP A 234 -1.12 -13.41 9.07
C ASP A 234 -1.64 -12.20 8.29
N LEU A 235 -2.69 -12.42 7.52
CA LEU A 235 -3.57 -11.38 7.00
C LEU A 235 -4.78 -11.29 7.95
N PRO A 236 -4.83 -10.30 8.84
CA PRO A 236 -5.86 -10.24 9.86
C PRO A 236 -7.25 -10.05 9.24
N GLY A 237 -8.25 -10.72 9.83
CA GLY A 237 -9.64 -10.51 9.45
C GLY A 237 -10.10 -9.08 9.74
N SER A 238 -11.31 -8.76 9.26
CA SER A 238 -11.91 -7.46 9.50
C SER A 238 -12.03 -7.14 10.97
N THR A 239 -11.74 -5.90 11.33
CA THR A 239 -11.75 -5.43 12.71
C THR A 239 -12.47 -4.09 12.85
N THR A 240 -12.74 -3.72 14.10
CA THR A 240 -13.36 -2.45 14.50
C THR A 240 -12.28 -1.46 14.94
N THR A 241 -12.66 -0.19 15.03
CA THR A 241 -11.85 0.87 15.64
C THR A 241 -12.62 1.45 16.81
N ALA A 242 -11.96 2.11 17.75
CA ALA A 242 -12.63 2.58 18.97
C ALA A 242 -13.82 3.52 18.68
N ASN A 243 -13.78 4.27 17.57
CA ASN A 243 -14.81 5.24 17.18
C ASN A 243 -15.80 4.70 16.15
N SER A 244 -15.73 3.42 15.75
CA SER A 244 -16.62 2.85 14.73
C SER A 244 -17.99 2.39 15.26
N GLY A 245 -18.27 2.56 16.56
CA GLY A 245 -19.53 2.13 17.17
C GLY A 245 -19.73 0.61 17.12
N GLY A 246 -18.64 -0.17 17.07
CA GLY A 246 -18.68 -1.63 16.98
C GLY A 246 -18.83 -2.20 15.56
N ASN A 247 -18.91 -1.34 14.53
CA ASN A 247 -18.92 -1.79 13.13
C ASN A 247 -17.50 -2.02 12.62
N THR A 248 -17.32 -3.03 11.77
CA THR A 248 -16.06 -3.21 11.05
C THR A 248 -15.84 -2.10 10.03
N THR A 249 -14.59 -1.73 9.79
CA THR A 249 -14.23 -0.65 8.86
C THR A 249 -13.00 -1.03 8.05
N ASN A 250 -12.74 -0.31 6.96
CA ASN A 250 -11.47 -0.40 6.26
C ASN A 250 -10.44 0.46 7.00
N ILE A 251 -9.34 -0.13 7.44
CA ILE A 251 -8.28 0.56 8.18
C ILE A 251 -7.05 0.65 7.29
N SER A 252 -6.61 1.87 6.98
CA SER A 252 -5.41 2.12 6.16
C SER A 252 -4.15 2.08 7.03
N ASN A 253 -2.95 2.12 6.42
CA ASN A 253 -1.67 2.11 7.13
C ASN A 253 -1.53 0.94 8.13
N TRP A 254 -2.07 -0.23 7.80
CA TRP A 254 -2.00 -1.42 8.64
C TRP A 254 -0.67 -2.15 8.44
N PRO A 255 0.23 -2.22 9.44
CA PRO A 255 1.50 -2.94 9.30
C PRO A 255 1.26 -4.45 9.31
N LEU A 256 1.66 -5.15 8.24
CA LEU A 256 1.53 -6.62 8.15
C LEU A 256 2.74 -7.33 8.74
N PHE A 257 3.95 -6.90 8.36
CA PHE A 257 5.20 -7.46 8.90
C PHE A 257 6.34 -6.46 8.78
N THR A 258 7.38 -6.67 9.59
CA THR A 258 8.68 -6.00 9.48
C THR A 258 9.77 -7.06 9.36
N VAL A 259 10.72 -6.85 8.45
CA VAL A 259 11.95 -7.63 8.33
C VAL A 259 13.11 -6.79 8.83
N PRO A 260 13.48 -6.88 10.12
CA PRO A 260 14.56 -6.09 10.69
C PRO A 260 15.93 -6.74 10.45
N ASN A 261 16.99 -5.96 10.69
CA ASN A 261 18.38 -6.44 10.79
C ASN A 261 18.89 -7.17 9.53
N LEU A 262 18.49 -6.72 8.34
CA LEU A 262 19.07 -7.14 7.08
C LEU A 262 20.50 -6.60 6.96
N SER A 263 21.33 -7.29 6.19
CA SER A 263 22.66 -6.78 5.84
C SER A 263 22.54 -5.48 5.05
N ALA A 264 23.50 -4.57 5.18
CA ALA A 264 23.51 -3.33 4.39
C ALA A 264 23.84 -3.63 2.92
N SER A 265 22.84 -4.02 2.15
CA SER A 265 22.97 -4.52 0.77
C SER A 265 21.70 -4.29 -0.04
N GLN A 266 21.71 -4.73 -1.30
CA GLN A 266 20.51 -4.84 -2.11
C GLN A 266 19.79 -6.15 -1.81
N HIS A 267 18.47 -6.07 -1.59
CA HIS A 267 17.58 -7.19 -1.32
C HIS A 267 16.46 -7.25 -2.35
N ASN A 268 15.89 -8.46 -2.51
CA ASN A 268 14.67 -8.67 -3.27
C ASN A 268 13.63 -9.32 -2.34
N LEU A 269 12.61 -8.55 -2.01
CA LEU A 269 11.45 -9.01 -1.27
C LEU A 269 10.39 -9.48 -2.27
N ASN A 270 9.90 -10.70 -2.11
CA ASN A 270 8.75 -11.19 -2.87
C ASN A 270 7.65 -11.60 -1.88
N VAL A 271 6.45 -11.03 -2.04
CA VAL A 271 5.29 -11.25 -1.17
C VAL A 271 4.21 -11.93 -2.00
N ALA A 272 3.61 -12.99 -1.47
CA ALA A 272 2.61 -13.77 -2.17
C ALA A 272 1.50 -14.29 -1.26
N THR A 273 0.32 -14.47 -1.83
CA THR A 273 -0.81 -15.14 -1.17
C THR A 273 -0.51 -16.63 -0.99
N SER A 274 -0.88 -17.18 0.16
CA SER A 274 -0.84 -18.63 0.40
C SER A 274 -2.07 -19.31 -0.23
N TYR A 275 -2.07 -20.65 -0.29
CA TYR A 275 -3.28 -21.39 -0.67
C TYR A 275 -4.35 -21.21 0.41
N ASN A 276 -5.48 -20.66 -0.02
CA ASN A 276 -6.50 -20.22 0.91
C ASN A 276 -7.88 -20.74 0.49
N SER A 277 -8.40 -21.69 1.29
CA SER A 277 -9.75 -22.22 1.12
C SER A 277 -10.78 -21.50 2.01
N THR A 278 -10.39 -20.45 2.72
CA THR A 278 -11.27 -19.70 3.61
C THR A 278 -12.29 -18.92 2.77
N PRO A 279 -13.60 -19.06 3.04
CA PRO A 279 -14.60 -18.22 2.39
C PRO A 279 -14.37 -16.75 2.71
N GLN A 280 -14.48 -15.87 1.72
CA GLN A 280 -14.26 -14.41 1.87
C GLN A 280 -12.92 -14.09 2.58
N PRO A 281 -11.79 -14.47 1.98
CA PRO A 281 -10.48 -14.26 2.57
C PRO A 281 -10.13 -12.77 2.62
N GLN A 282 -9.43 -12.33 3.67
CA GLN A 282 -8.80 -11.01 3.67
C GLN A 282 -7.85 -10.88 2.46
N TYR A 283 -7.91 -9.74 1.79
CA TYR A 283 -7.00 -9.45 0.69
C TYR A 283 -5.56 -9.28 1.16
N LEU A 284 -4.61 -9.80 0.39
CA LEU A 284 -3.25 -9.27 0.41
C LEU A 284 -3.28 -7.94 -0.34
N SER A 285 -3.14 -6.83 0.38
CA SER A 285 -3.05 -5.51 -0.25
C SER A 285 -1.70 -4.85 0.03
N ILE A 286 -1.24 -4.09 -0.96
CA ILE A 286 0.01 -3.35 -0.91
C ILE A 286 -0.35 -1.88 -0.98
N GLU A 287 -0.15 -1.16 0.11
CA GLU A 287 -0.31 0.29 0.14
C GLU A 287 1.06 0.95 -0.11
N TYR A 288 2.03 0.67 0.75
CA TYR A 288 3.40 1.14 0.63
C TYR A 288 4.36 0.32 1.51
N PHE A 289 5.65 0.58 1.35
CA PHE A 289 6.73 0.05 2.18
C PHE A 289 7.41 1.17 2.93
N ILE A 290 7.86 0.88 4.15
CA ILE A 290 8.84 1.71 4.86
C ILE A 290 10.17 0.96 4.87
N ILE A 291 11.24 1.61 4.43
CA ILE A 291 12.56 1.01 4.26
C ILE A 291 13.57 1.85 5.03
N GLN A 292 14.30 1.22 5.96
CA GLN A 292 15.50 1.83 6.52
C GLN A 292 16.63 1.59 5.53
N THR A 293 17.12 2.64 4.89
CA THR A 293 18.16 2.52 3.86
C THR A 293 19.52 2.14 4.47
N ASN A 294 20.47 1.79 3.60
CA ASN A 294 21.82 1.44 4.03
C ASN A 294 22.47 2.63 4.75
N PRO A 295 23.29 2.41 5.80
CA PRO A 295 24.03 3.48 6.44
C PRO A 295 24.88 4.24 5.42
N ALA A 296 25.11 5.53 5.68
CA ALA A 296 26.05 6.29 4.89
C ALA A 296 27.43 5.66 5.00
N ASN A 297 28.01 5.28 3.86
CA ASN A 297 29.40 4.84 3.85
C ASN A 297 30.23 6.07 4.22
N SER A 298 30.86 6.05 5.39
CA SER A 298 31.84 7.05 5.79
C SER A 298 33.06 6.99 4.86
N SER A 299 32.95 7.45 3.62
CA SER A 299 34.08 8.07 2.95
C SER A 299 34.21 9.46 3.53
N SER A 300 34.62 9.53 4.80
CA SER A 300 35.18 10.74 5.34
C SER A 300 36.42 11.06 4.51
N THR A 301 36.29 12.03 3.62
CA THR A 301 37.43 12.86 3.23
C THR A 301 37.94 13.47 4.52
N GLU A 302 38.89 12.78 5.18
CA GLU A 302 39.70 13.36 6.22
C GLU A 302 40.38 14.58 5.58
N GLY A 303 39.92 15.76 5.96
CA GLY A 303 40.62 17.00 5.70
C GLY A 303 41.99 16.89 6.36
N SER A 304 43.01 16.61 5.53
CA SER A 304 44.40 16.64 5.95
C SER A 304 44.73 18.07 6.35
N THR A 305 44.72 18.33 7.66
CA THR A 305 45.38 19.47 8.25
C THR A 305 46.88 19.28 8.06
N ASN A 306 47.43 20.10 7.17
CA ASN A 306 48.85 20.33 6.97
C ASN A 306 49.58 20.45 8.32
N SER A 307 50.43 19.48 8.65
CA SER A 307 51.59 19.72 9.50
C SER A 307 52.82 19.05 8.88
N THR A 308 53.82 19.89 8.66
CA THR A 308 55.10 19.58 8.02
C THR A 308 55.94 18.67 8.90
N GLY A 309 56.34 17.51 8.38
CA GLY A 309 57.32 16.61 8.99
C GLY A 309 58.12 15.90 7.91
N VAL A 310 59.38 16.33 7.74
CA VAL A 310 60.37 15.77 6.81
C VAL A 310 60.78 14.36 7.25
N GLY A 311 60.83 13.41 6.31
CA GLY A 311 61.43 12.09 6.54
C GLY A 311 61.44 11.25 5.26
N SER A 312 62.57 11.26 4.55
CA SER A 312 62.84 10.39 3.39
C SER A 312 62.93 8.91 3.80
N SER A 313 62.29 8.02 3.04
CA SER A 313 62.95 6.80 2.54
C SER A 313 62.11 6.12 1.46
N SER A 314 62.83 5.67 0.45
CA SER A 314 62.43 5.02 -0.80
C SER A 314 61.87 3.60 -0.62
N GLY A 315 60.86 3.25 -1.42
CA GLY A 315 60.38 1.87 -1.58
C GLY A 315 59.43 1.75 -2.76
N ASP A 316 59.99 1.39 -3.92
CA ASP A 316 59.33 1.10 -5.19
C ASP A 316 58.42 -0.15 -5.08
N SER A 317 57.16 -0.04 -5.50
CA SER A 317 56.35 -1.19 -5.89
C SER A 317 55.28 -0.77 -6.91
N SER A 318 55.52 -1.15 -8.15
CA SER A 318 54.65 -1.00 -9.31
C SER A 318 53.33 -1.77 -9.12
N ASN A 319 52.19 -1.07 -9.16
CA ASN A 319 50.88 -1.69 -9.37
C ASN A 319 50.18 -1.03 -10.56
N GLY A 320 49.91 -1.82 -11.59
CA GLY A 320 49.35 -1.36 -12.87
C GLY A 320 47.91 -0.87 -12.74
N SER A 321 47.68 0.37 -13.18
CA SER A 321 46.35 0.95 -13.31
C SER A 321 45.66 0.44 -14.58
N HIS A 322 44.67 -0.44 -14.43
CA HIS A 322 43.74 -0.76 -15.51
C HIS A 322 42.75 0.39 -15.69
N SER A 323 42.96 1.20 -16.73
CA SER A 323 41.98 2.18 -17.20
C SER A 323 40.78 1.46 -17.81
N THR A 324 39.58 1.73 -17.30
CA THR A 324 38.34 1.27 -17.93
C THR A 324 38.21 1.91 -19.32
N PRO A 325 37.94 1.13 -20.38
CA PRO A 325 37.84 1.65 -21.73
C PRO A 325 36.50 2.39 -21.91
N VAL A 326 36.48 3.66 -21.48
CA VAL A 326 35.33 4.59 -21.61
C VAL A 326 34.80 4.64 -23.05
N GLY A 327 35.67 4.42 -24.06
CA GLY A 327 35.29 4.39 -25.47
C GLY A 327 34.26 3.32 -25.85
N ALA A 328 34.26 2.16 -25.18
CA ALA A 328 33.30 1.09 -25.48
C ALA A 328 31.89 1.41 -24.92
N ILE A 329 31.84 2.11 -23.78
CA ILE A 329 30.59 2.49 -23.11
C ILE A 329 29.90 3.62 -23.89
N VAL A 330 30.67 4.60 -24.36
CA VAL A 330 30.12 5.74 -25.13
C VAL A 330 29.62 5.29 -26.51
N GLY A 331 30.27 4.32 -27.16
CA GLY A 331 29.84 3.78 -28.46
C GLY A 331 28.47 3.09 -28.42
N GLY A 332 28.17 2.36 -27.33
CA GLY A 332 26.90 1.67 -27.16
C GLY A 332 25.70 2.62 -26.99
N VAL A 333 25.88 3.70 -26.22
CA VAL A 333 24.81 4.67 -25.94
C VAL A 333 24.43 5.45 -27.21
N VAL A 334 25.42 5.91 -27.98
CA VAL A 334 25.15 6.65 -29.22
C VAL A 334 24.48 5.76 -30.27
N GLY A 335 24.91 4.50 -30.39
CA GLY A 335 24.25 3.51 -31.28
C GLY A 335 22.81 3.21 -30.88
N GLY A 336 22.55 3.06 -29.58
CA GLY A 336 21.22 2.79 -29.04
C GLY A 336 20.22 3.92 -29.32
N VAL A 337 20.63 5.19 -29.12
CA VAL A 337 19.75 6.34 -29.37
C VAL A 337 19.39 6.45 -30.85
N VAL A 338 20.34 6.22 -31.76
CA VAL A 338 20.09 6.27 -33.20
C VAL A 338 19.13 5.15 -33.64
N ALA A 339 19.32 3.93 -33.13
CA ALA A 339 18.43 2.81 -33.45
C ALA A 339 17.01 3.02 -32.93
N LEU A 340 16.85 3.59 -31.72
CA LEU A 340 15.55 3.82 -31.10
C LEU A 340 14.76 4.91 -31.85
N VAL A 341 15.42 5.97 -32.30
CA VAL A 341 14.81 7.01 -33.15
C VAL A 341 14.37 6.43 -34.50
N ALA A 342 15.16 5.54 -35.12
CA ALA A 342 14.80 4.89 -36.38
C ALA A 342 13.55 3.99 -36.23
N ILE A 343 13.43 3.25 -35.13
CA ILE A 343 12.26 2.40 -34.84
C ILE A 343 11.00 3.25 -34.64
N LEU A 344 11.09 4.36 -33.90
CA LEU A 344 9.95 5.26 -33.68
C LEU A 344 9.47 5.89 -34.99
N LEU A 345 10.40 6.31 -35.87
CA LEU A 345 10.06 6.82 -37.20
C LEU A 345 9.38 5.74 -38.06
N ALA A 346 9.89 4.51 -38.06
CA ALA A 346 9.28 3.40 -38.80
C ALA A 346 7.84 3.12 -38.32
N LEU A 347 7.62 3.05 -37.00
CA LEU A 347 6.29 2.85 -36.42
C LEU A 347 5.32 4.00 -36.74
N TYR A 348 5.82 5.24 -36.73
CA TYR A 348 5.04 6.41 -37.11
C TYR A 348 4.57 6.35 -38.57
N PHE A 349 5.46 6.00 -39.50
CA PHE A 349 5.10 5.88 -40.92
C PHE A 349 4.12 4.73 -41.20
N VAL A 350 4.25 3.60 -40.49
CA VAL A 350 3.31 2.47 -40.61
C VAL A 350 1.92 2.86 -40.08
N ARG A 351 1.83 3.54 -38.93
CA ARG A 351 0.54 4.03 -38.40
C ARG A 351 -0.09 5.07 -39.32
N ARG A 352 0.70 5.98 -39.89
CA ARG A 352 0.20 6.99 -40.84
C ARG A 352 -0.35 6.35 -42.11
N ARG A 353 0.30 5.29 -42.62
CA ARG A 353 -0.16 4.58 -43.81
C ARG A 353 -1.47 3.81 -43.57
N ARG A 354 -1.66 3.23 -42.38
CA ARG A 354 -2.90 2.50 -42.03
C ARG A 354 -4.12 3.41 -41.88
N ARG A 355 -3.96 4.65 -41.44
CA ARG A 355 -5.08 5.61 -41.31
C ARG A 355 -5.69 6.04 -42.65
N ASN A 356 -4.94 5.92 -43.75
CA ASN A 356 -5.46 6.25 -45.08
C ASN A 356 -6.14 5.06 -45.80
N ALA A 357 -6.16 3.87 -45.19
CA ALA A 357 -6.78 2.68 -45.77
C ALA A 357 -8.23 2.43 -45.29
N GLN A 358 -8.74 3.19 -44.32
CA GLN A 358 -10.06 2.96 -43.71
C GLN A 358 -11.23 3.77 -44.34
N TYR A 359 -11.01 4.46 -45.47
CA TYR A 359 -12.08 5.19 -46.18
C TYR A 359 -12.69 4.44 -47.38
N ARG A 360 -12.46 3.11 -47.51
CA ARG A 360 -13.07 2.29 -48.58
C ARG A 360 -13.65 0.98 -48.05
N SER A 361 -14.72 1.07 -47.26
CA SER A 361 -15.75 0.04 -46.99
C SER A 361 -16.70 0.68 -45.96
N GLY A 362 -17.93 1.14 -46.24
CA GLY A 362 -18.96 0.55 -47.10
C GLY A 362 -19.82 -0.38 -46.26
N GLY A 363 -20.74 0.17 -45.44
CA GLY A 363 -21.63 -0.60 -44.56
C GLY A 363 -22.92 0.15 -44.28
N MET A 364 -23.99 -0.35 -44.90
CA MET A 364 -25.36 0.13 -45.01
C MET A 364 -26.14 -0.05 -43.68
N LEU A 365 -26.89 0.96 -43.24
CA LEU A 365 -27.85 0.85 -42.12
C LEU A 365 -29.22 0.45 -42.67
N ASP A 366 -29.70 -0.72 -42.25
CA ASP A 366 -31.03 -1.26 -42.52
C ASP A 366 -31.96 -0.94 -41.34
N LEU A 367 -33.14 -0.39 -41.65
CA LEU A 367 -34.22 -0.05 -40.73
C LEU A 367 -35.29 -1.16 -40.83
N SER A 368 -35.49 -1.95 -39.77
CA SER A 368 -36.79 -2.61 -39.58
C SER A 368 -37.08 -3.07 -38.15
N ALA A 369 -38.21 -2.53 -37.66
CA ALA A 369 -39.28 -3.15 -36.86
C ALA A 369 -39.02 -3.82 -35.50
N GLY A 370 -39.77 -3.37 -34.48
CA GLY A 370 -39.96 -4.09 -33.21
C GLY A 370 -40.76 -3.32 -32.16
N THR A 371 -42.07 -3.24 -32.36
CA THR A 371 -43.13 -2.58 -31.57
C THR A 371 -43.24 -3.04 -30.11
N LEU A 372 -43.47 -2.11 -29.16
CA LEU A 372 -44.10 -2.35 -27.85
C LEU A 372 -45.13 -1.24 -27.54
N PRO A 373 -46.31 -1.56 -26.96
CA PRO A 373 -47.39 -0.60 -26.75
C PRO A 373 -47.20 0.23 -25.48
N SER A 374 -47.56 1.51 -25.61
CA SER A 374 -47.72 2.48 -24.53
C SER A 374 -49.06 2.31 -23.81
N ASP A 375 -49.05 2.55 -22.50
CA ASP A 375 -50.25 2.94 -21.77
C ASP A 375 -49.98 4.27 -21.03
N HIS A 376 -50.93 5.19 -21.19
CA HIS A 376 -50.92 6.56 -20.69
C HIS A 376 -51.13 6.63 -19.17
N HIS A 377 -50.62 7.68 -18.51
CA HIS A 377 -51.45 8.62 -17.73
C HIS A 377 -50.61 9.84 -17.27
N HIS A 378 -51.10 11.02 -17.64
CA HIS A 378 -50.78 12.35 -17.09
C HIS A 378 -51.51 12.53 -15.74
N PRO A 379 -51.08 13.42 -14.82
CA PRO A 379 -51.56 14.80 -14.90
C PRO A 379 -50.60 15.90 -14.40
N ASP A 380 -51.04 17.12 -14.69
CA ASP A 380 -50.45 18.44 -14.50
C ASP A 380 -50.36 18.98 -13.06
N SER A 381 -49.30 19.76 -12.85
CA SER A 381 -49.20 21.11 -12.26
C SER A 381 -49.91 21.47 -10.94
N ALA A 382 -49.13 21.84 -9.91
CA ALA A 382 -49.37 23.01 -9.04
C ALA A 382 -48.13 23.33 -8.17
N GLY A 383 -47.88 24.62 -7.95
CA GLY A 383 -46.66 25.18 -7.36
C GLY A 383 -46.44 24.93 -5.87
N PHE A 384 -45.17 25.08 -5.45
CA PHE A 384 -44.76 24.93 -4.07
C PHE A 384 -44.53 26.32 -3.43
N ILE A 385 -45.36 26.64 -2.44
CA ILE A 385 -45.21 27.78 -1.54
C ILE A 385 -44.38 27.33 -0.33
N VAL A 386 -43.41 28.18 0.03
CA VAL A 386 -42.60 28.15 1.25
C VAL A 386 -43.49 28.33 2.48
N ASN A 387 -43.35 27.47 3.49
CA ASN A 387 -43.82 27.76 4.85
C ASN A 387 -42.86 27.18 5.91
N SER A 388 -42.43 28.06 6.81
CA SER A 388 -41.65 27.81 8.02
C SER A 388 -42.47 27.12 9.12
N PRO A 389 -41.86 26.32 10.02
CA PRO A 389 -42.50 25.91 11.27
C PRO A 389 -42.18 26.86 12.46
N PRO A 390 -43.16 27.19 13.33
CA PRO A 390 -42.94 27.89 14.60
C PRO A 390 -42.67 26.92 15.78
N PRO A 391 -42.24 27.45 16.95
CA PRO A 391 -41.71 26.66 18.07
C PRO A 391 -42.76 26.31 19.12
N MET A 392 -42.56 25.24 19.90
CA MET A 392 -43.23 25.06 21.19
C MET A 392 -42.32 24.47 22.26
N GLN A 393 -42.49 25.03 23.46
CA GLN A 393 -41.72 24.86 24.67
C GLN A 393 -42.31 23.78 25.60
N SER A 394 -41.42 23.25 26.46
CA SER A 394 -41.58 22.88 27.87
C SER A 394 -42.83 22.12 28.35
N VAL A 395 -42.61 20.97 29.02
CA VAL A 395 -43.11 20.77 30.39
C VAL A 395 -42.20 19.78 31.15
N SER A 396 -41.85 20.15 32.37
CA SER A 396 -41.23 19.37 33.44
C SER A 396 -42.25 18.56 34.25
N SER A 397 -41.80 17.50 34.95
CA SER A 397 -42.28 16.88 36.22
C SER A 397 -42.12 15.35 36.13
N ALA A 398 -41.94 14.54 37.16
CA ALA A 398 -41.46 14.62 38.53
C ALA A 398 -41.38 13.14 39.02
N ASP A 399 -40.52 12.88 40.00
CA ASP A 399 -40.38 11.69 40.84
C ASP A 399 -41.58 10.72 40.95
N ARG A 400 -41.32 9.40 40.93
CA ARG A 400 -41.38 8.49 42.11
C ARG A 400 -41.33 6.97 41.76
N PRO A 401 -41.15 6.07 42.76
CA PRO A 401 -40.34 4.85 42.62
C PRO A 401 -41.09 3.51 42.73
N SER A 402 -40.29 2.44 42.57
CA SER A 402 -40.31 1.15 43.27
C SER A 402 -41.30 0.02 42.90
N SER A 403 -40.69 -1.18 42.88
CA SER A 403 -41.19 -2.50 43.30
C SER A 403 -41.78 -3.47 42.24
N SER A 404 -40.99 -4.53 42.01
CA SER A 404 -41.31 -5.98 42.09
C SER A 404 -42.39 -6.64 41.23
N GLY A 405 -41.97 -7.78 40.64
CA GLY A 405 -42.78 -8.96 40.29
C GLY A 405 -42.93 -9.17 38.78
N PHE A 406 -42.86 -10.36 38.17
CA PHE A 406 -42.94 -11.72 38.71
C PHE A 406 -42.90 -12.77 37.54
N PHE A 407 -42.46 -14.01 37.83
CA PHE A 407 -42.74 -15.33 37.20
C PHE A 407 -42.13 -15.69 35.80
N ALA A 408 -41.76 -16.94 35.47
CA ALA A 408 -41.96 -18.26 36.11
C ALA A 408 -40.84 -19.27 35.74
N ASP A 409 -40.61 -20.22 36.65
CA ASP A 409 -39.88 -21.48 36.49
C ASP A 409 -40.89 -22.65 36.42
N ALA A 410 -40.52 -23.76 35.76
CA ALA A 410 -41.26 -25.02 35.79
C ALA A 410 -40.29 -26.21 35.88
N SER A 411 -40.37 -26.86 37.03
CA SER A 411 -39.67 -28.04 37.54
C SER A 411 -39.88 -29.35 36.77
N TYR A 412 -38.90 -30.27 36.84
CA TYR A 412 -39.15 -31.70 37.15
C TYR A 412 -37.93 -32.37 37.81
N ARG A 413 -38.22 -33.34 38.69
CA ARG A 413 -37.41 -33.88 39.80
C ARG A 413 -37.01 -35.35 39.57
N GLY A 414 -35.89 -35.82 40.16
CA GLY A 414 -35.72 -37.21 40.63
C GLY A 414 -34.33 -37.87 40.44
N GLY A 415 -33.60 -38.14 41.54
CA GLY A 415 -32.44 -39.07 41.62
C GLY A 415 -32.86 -40.53 41.94
N PRO A 416 -32.01 -41.46 42.48
CA PRO A 416 -30.64 -41.32 43.00
C PRO A 416 -29.61 -42.49 42.71
N ASP A 417 -28.35 -42.29 43.15
CA ASP A 417 -27.37 -43.22 43.80
C ASP A 417 -26.54 -44.38 43.13
N VAL A 418 -25.18 -44.21 43.20
CA VAL A 418 -23.97 -45.11 43.34
C VAL A 418 -23.61 -46.24 42.32
N PRO A 419 -22.34 -46.76 42.24
CA PRO A 419 -21.03 -46.30 42.76
C PRO A 419 -19.83 -46.37 41.76
N ALA A 420 -18.69 -45.90 42.26
CA ALA A 420 -17.36 -45.85 41.66
C ALA A 420 -16.76 -47.19 41.18
N GLY A 421 -15.96 -47.10 40.10
CA GLY A 421 -15.02 -48.11 39.64
C GLY A 421 -13.75 -47.47 39.11
N SER A 422 -12.65 -47.68 39.82
CA SER A 422 -11.28 -47.29 39.47
C SER A 422 -10.68 -48.19 38.38
N VAL A 423 -10.05 -47.61 37.36
CA VAL A 423 -8.97 -48.28 36.60
C VAL A 423 -7.90 -47.25 36.25
N SER A 424 -6.70 -47.52 36.76
CA SER A 424 -5.44 -46.86 36.44
C SER A 424 -4.96 -47.22 35.03
N GLY A 425 -4.40 -46.25 34.30
CA GLY A 425 -3.70 -46.50 33.05
C GLY A 425 -2.77 -45.34 32.70
N SER A 426 -1.52 -45.43 33.14
CA SER A 426 -0.43 -44.56 32.72
C SER A 426 -0.05 -44.82 31.25
N SER A 427 0.13 -43.79 30.44
CA SER A 427 1.27 -43.75 29.50
C SER A 427 1.50 -42.34 28.95
N SER A 428 2.80 -42.05 28.89
CA SER A 428 3.52 -40.90 28.34
C SER A 428 3.07 -40.43 26.96
N ARG A 429 2.86 -39.11 26.82
CA ARG A 429 2.98 -38.38 25.53
C ARG A 429 4.43 -37.95 25.32
N PRO A 430 4.97 -38.13 24.11
CA PRO A 430 5.80 -37.11 23.50
C PRO A 430 5.10 -36.51 22.28
N SER A 431 5.14 -35.19 22.25
CA SER A 431 4.88 -34.31 21.11
C SER A 431 5.92 -34.50 20.01
N GLN A 432 5.48 -34.77 18.77
CA GLN A 432 6.17 -34.33 17.55
C GLN A 432 5.27 -34.61 16.33
N SER A 433 4.73 -33.56 15.73
CA SER A 433 4.25 -33.59 14.35
C SER A 433 5.03 -32.54 13.57
N GLY A 434 6.22 -32.93 13.09
CA GLY A 434 6.96 -32.18 12.09
C GLY A 434 6.27 -32.35 10.74
N PHE A 435 5.96 -31.23 10.08
CA PHE A 435 5.39 -31.22 8.74
C PHE A 435 6.52 -31.46 7.72
N ASP A 436 6.43 -32.53 6.95
CA ASP A 436 7.48 -32.96 6.01
C ASP A 436 7.39 -32.16 4.70
N SER A 437 8.32 -31.20 4.53
CA SER A 437 8.42 -30.32 3.37
C SER A 437 8.63 -31.07 2.05
N GLY A 438 9.11 -32.32 2.07
CA GLY A 438 9.27 -33.15 0.88
C GLY A 438 7.94 -33.54 0.25
N ARG A 439 6.87 -33.65 1.05
CA ARG A 439 5.55 -34.07 0.58
C ARG A 439 4.85 -32.97 -0.23
N LEU A 440 5.10 -31.70 0.08
CA LEU A 440 4.52 -30.56 -0.65
C LEU A 440 5.17 -30.37 -2.04
N VAL A 441 6.49 -30.60 -2.14
CA VAL A 441 7.21 -30.56 -3.42
C VAL A 441 6.76 -31.72 -4.32
N SER A 442 6.54 -32.89 -3.74
CA SER A 442 6.00 -34.05 -4.47
C SER A 442 4.55 -33.80 -4.96
N MET A 443 3.71 -33.14 -4.15
CA MET A 443 2.35 -32.73 -4.58
C MET A 443 2.36 -31.63 -5.66
N LYS A 444 3.27 -30.65 -5.60
CA LYS A 444 3.45 -29.64 -6.66
C LYS A 444 3.86 -30.26 -7.99
N ASN A 445 4.76 -31.24 -7.96
CA ASN A 445 5.16 -31.97 -9.18
C ASN A 445 4.02 -32.85 -9.72
N ALA A 446 3.25 -33.50 -8.84
CA ALA A 446 2.10 -34.31 -9.24
C ALA A 446 0.96 -33.47 -9.83
N GLN A 447 0.68 -32.28 -9.26
CA GLN A 447 -0.33 -31.34 -9.79
C GLN A 447 0.13 -30.67 -11.10
N SER A 448 1.41 -30.31 -11.22
CA SER A 448 2.00 -29.84 -12.48
C SER A 448 1.86 -30.88 -13.60
N LEU A 449 2.08 -32.16 -13.29
CA LEU A 449 1.91 -33.24 -14.24
C LEU A 449 0.43 -33.49 -14.57
N GLN A 450 -0.47 -33.47 -13.59
CA GLN A 450 -1.92 -33.61 -13.83
C GLN A 450 -2.51 -32.47 -14.65
N VAL A 451 -2.09 -31.22 -14.43
CA VAL A 451 -2.54 -30.06 -15.23
C VAL A 451 -2.02 -30.17 -16.66
N ARG A 452 -0.78 -30.65 -16.84
CA ARG A 452 -0.21 -30.91 -18.18
C ARG A 452 -0.92 -32.06 -18.90
N ASP A 453 -1.30 -33.11 -18.17
CA ASP A 453 -2.02 -34.27 -18.72
C ASP A 453 -3.50 -33.93 -19.03
N GLU A 454 -4.14 -33.06 -18.23
CA GLU A 454 -5.46 -32.49 -18.53
C GLU A 454 -5.45 -31.53 -19.72
N GLN A 455 -4.39 -30.72 -19.90
CA GLN A 455 -4.22 -29.87 -21.08
C GLN A 455 -3.97 -30.70 -22.35
N LEU A 456 -3.23 -31.81 -22.24
CA LEU A 456 -3.02 -32.75 -23.36
C LEU A 456 -4.30 -33.54 -23.70
N ARG A 457 -5.17 -33.81 -22.73
CA ARG A 457 -6.49 -34.44 -22.97
C ARG A 457 -7.53 -33.52 -23.61
N ARG A 458 -7.28 -32.20 -23.62
CA ARG A 458 -8.20 -31.19 -24.18
C ARG A 458 -7.82 -30.66 -25.56
N SER A 459 -6.63 -30.98 -26.07
CA SER A 459 -6.13 -30.55 -27.38
C SER A 459 -6.11 -31.72 -28.36
N GLU A 460 -6.80 -31.56 -29.48
CA GLU A 460 -6.72 -32.51 -30.60
C GLU A 460 -5.56 -32.06 -31.51
N LEU A 461 -4.52 -32.89 -31.61
CA LEU A 461 -3.37 -32.60 -32.45
C LEU A 461 -3.64 -33.05 -33.88
N ARG A 462 -3.75 -32.10 -34.81
CA ARG A 462 -4.06 -32.38 -36.21
C ARG A 462 -2.81 -32.11 -37.06
N MET A 463 -2.22 -33.19 -37.59
CA MET A 463 -1.03 -33.13 -38.43
C MET A 463 -1.46 -33.08 -39.90
N HIS A 464 -1.10 -32.00 -40.60
CA HIS A 464 -1.50 -31.78 -42.00
C HIS A 464 -0.42 -32.29 -42.96
N THR A 465 -0.85 -32.88 -44.08
CA THR A 465 0.03 -33.36 -45.15
C THR A 465 0.10 -32.42 -46.35
N ASP A 466 -0.65 -31.32 -46.34
CA ASP A 466 -0.71 -30.31 -47.41
C ASP A 466 -0.63 -28.87 -46.84
N SER A 467 -0.23 -27.91 -47.69
CA SER A 467 0.04 -26.52 -47.28
C SER A 467 -1.18 -25.58 -47.41
N GLY A 468 -2.40 -26.10 -47.29
CA GLY A 468 -3.64 -25.33 -47.52
C GLY A 468 -4.17 -24.62 -46.27
N VAL A 469 -4.40 -23.30 -46.34
CA VAL A 469 -5.03 -22.53 -45.24
C VAL A 469 -6.54 -22.77 -45.22
N ARG A 470 -7.10 -23.18 -44.07
CA ARG A 470 -8.56 -23.26 -43.84
C ARG A 470 -8.94 -22.44 -42.60
N LEU A 471 -10.08 -21.76 -42.67
CA LEU A 471 -10.61 -20.97 -41.57
C LEU A 471 -11.48 -21.87 -40.65
N PRO A 472 -11.34 -21.79 -39.31
CA PRO A 472 -12.11 -22.62 -38.39
C PRO A 472 -13.59 -22.19 -38.35
N ALA A 473 -14.49 -23.17 -38.23
CA ALA A 473 -15.91 -22.91 -38.02
C ALA A 473 -16.17 -22.49 -36.56
N PRO A 474 -17.26 -21.77 -36.24
CA PRO A 474 -17.38 -21.00 -34.99
C PRO A 474 -17.45 -21.83 -33.69
N ASN A 475 -17.48 -23.17 -33.75
CA ASN A 475 -17.82 -24.02 -32.61
C ASN A 475 -16.82 -25.18 -32.34
N GLU A 476 -15.58 -25.15 -32.87
CA GLU A 476 -14.58 -26.18 -32.58
C GLU A 476 -13.66 -25.85 -31.39
N ARG A 477 -13.24 -26.88 -30.66
CA ARG A 477 -12.29 -26.81 -29.53
C ARG A 477 -10.91 -26.33 -30.02
N GLU A 478 -10.06 -25.86 -29.11
CA GLU A 478 -8.71 -25.36 -29.42
C GLU A 478 -7.85 -26.44 -30.13
N VAL A 479 -7.68 -26.30 -31.45
CA VAL A 479 -6.86 -27.17 -32.30
C VAL A 479 -5.47 -26.58 -32.40
N ILE A 480 -4.45 -27.40 -32.16
CA ILE A 480 -3.04 -27.03 -32.37
C ILE A 480 -2.59 -27.60 -33.71
N ASP A 481 -2.44 -26.73 -34.71
CA ASP A 481 -1.96 -27.09 -36.05
C ASP A 481 -0.43 -27.18 -36.06
N VAL A 482 0.09 -28.36 -36.41
CA VAL A 482 1.53 -28.60 -36.54
C VAL A 482 1.89 -28.73 -38.02
N PRO A 483 2.73 -27.85 -38.59
CA PRO A 483 3.14 -27.95 -39.99
C PRO A 483 4.04 -29.17 -40.22
N PRO A 484 4.05 -29.74 -41.44
CA PRO A 484 4.89 -30.88 -41.78
C PRO A 484 6.38 -30.54 -41.64
N THR A 485 7.14 -31.48 -41.09
CA THR A 485 8.60 -31.41 -41.00
C THR A 485 9.20 -31.86 -42.32
N TYR A 486 9.91 -30.97 -43.01
CA TYR A 486 10.68 -31.31 -44.20
C TYR A 486 12.08 -31.75 -43.76
N THR A 487 12.47 -32.96 -44.14
CA THR A 487 13.87 -33.41 -44.09
C THR A 487 14.57 -32.91 -45.35
N GLU A 488 15.71 -32.23 -45.17
CA GLU A 488 16.60 -31.87 -46.28
C GLU A 488 17.34 -33.14 -46.74
N ASP A 489 17.14 -33.54 -48.00
CA ASP A 489 18.01 -34.46 -48.74
C ASP A 489 18.87 -33.66 -49.73
#